data_AF-A0A7Z9Y6E4-F1
#
_entry.id   AF-A0A7Z9Y6E4-F1
#
_cell.length_a   1.000
_cell.length_b   1.000
_cell.length_c   1.000
_cell.angle_alpha   90.00
_cell.angle_beta   90.00
_cell.angle_gamma   90.00
#
_symmetry.space_group_name_H-M   'P 1'
#
loop_
_entity.id
_entity.type
_entity.pdbx_description
1 polymer ?
#
loop_
_entity_poly.entity_id
_entity_poly.type
_entity_poly.pdbx_seq_one_letter_code
_entity_poly.pdbx_strand_id
1 'polypeptide(L)'
;SGRDGRARRRERAAIRRAELDREYVAQFAQRVRELYPGCPPGREQEIAEHACRKYSGRVGRSAAAKALDEEAVYLAVQAHVRHNETNYDELLMQGMDRWLARDMVTDDVRDVLYTWRSGE
;
A
#
# COMPACT_ATOMS: atom_id res chain seq x y z
N SER A 1 -26.00 26.53 -22.54
CA SER A 1 -24.80 25.67 -22.66
C SER A 1 -23.94 25.46 -21.41
N GLY A 2 -24.40 25.73 -20.17
CA GLY A 2 -23.52 25.64 -18.97
C GLY A 2 -23.27 24.25 -18.36
N ARG A 3 -24.01 23.20 -18.76
CA ARG A 3 -23.87 21.84 -18.21
C ARG A 3 -22.73 21.04 -18.84
N ASP A 4 -22.46 21.27 -20.13
CA ASP A 4 -21.54 20.49 -20.95
C ASP A 4 -20.05 20.73 -20.60
N GLY A 5 -19.70 21.99 -20.30
CA GLY A 5 -18.33 22.35 -19.91
C GLY A 5 -17.87 21.75 -18.58
N ARG A 6 -18.80 21.44 -17.66
CA ARG A 6 -18.48 20.79 -16.37
C ARG A 6 -18.26 19.29 -16.53
N ALA A 7 -19.03 18.63 -17.39
CA ALA A 7 -18.88 17.20 -17.69
C ALA A 7 -17.51 16.91 -18.31
N ARG A 8 -17.11 17.66 -19.36
CA ARG A 8 -15.80 17.48 -20.00
C ARG A 8 -14.60 17.85 -19.12
N ARG A 9 -14.77 18.72 -18.11
CA ARG A 9 -13.73 19.00 -17.11
C ARG A 9 -13.57 17.86 -16.11
N ARG A 10 -14.68 17.25 -15.68
CA ARG A 10 -14.67 16.07 -14.79
C ARG A 10 -14.06 14.85 -15.47
N GLU A 11 -14.43 14.60 -16.71
CA GLU A 11 -13.88 13.50 -17.51
C GLU A 11 -12.36 13.62 -17.66
N ARG A 12 -11.85 14.80 -18.06
CA ARG A 12 -10.40 15.06 -18.15
C ARG A 12 -9.68 14.96 -16.81
N ALA A 13 -10.34 15.34 -15.71
CA ALA A 13 -9.77 15.19 -14.37
C ALA A 13 -9.72 13.72 -13.95
N ALA A 14 -10.73 12.92 -14.30
CA ALA A 14 -10.77 11.48 -14.04
C ALA A 14 -9.67 10.72 -14.79
N ILE A 15 -9.47 11.05 -16.08
CA ILE A 15 -8.38 10.47 -16.89
C ILE A 15 -7.01 10.77 -16.26
N ARG A 16 -6.75 12.05 -15.95
CA ARG A 16 -5.48 12.43 -15.30
C ARG A 16 -5.28 11.76 -13.95
N ARG A 17 -6.34 11.58 -13.17
CA ARG A 17 -6.26 10.88 -11.88
C ARG A 17 -5.91 9.41 -12.07
N ALA A 18 -6.53 8.73 -13.04
CA ALA A 18 -6.22 7.34 -13.36
C ALA A 18 -4.79 7.15 -13.89
N GLU A 19 -4.26 8.13 -14.64
CA GLU A 19 -2.84 8.13 -15.03
C GLU A 19 -1.91 8.28 -13.83
N LEU A 20 -2.17 9.25 -12.96
CA LEU A 20 -1.38 9.47 -11.74
C LEU A 20 -1.44 8.27 -10.78
N ASP A 21 -2.61 7.64 -10.64
CA ASP A 21 -2.78 6.44 -9.80
C ASP A 21 -1.96 5.27 -10.36
N ARG A 22 -1.96 5.06 -11.69
CA ARG A 22 -1.13 4.02 -12.34
C ARG A 22 0.36 4.27 -12.16
N GLU A 23 0.79 5.52 -12.36
CA GLU A 23 2.19 5.91 -12.16
C GLU A 23 2.62 5.72 -10.71
N TYR A 24 1.78 6.12 -9.76
CA TYR A 24 2.03 5.93 -8.34
C TYR A 24 2.15 4.45 -7.97
N VAL A 25 1.23 3.60 -8.44
CA VAL A 25 1.29 2.14 -8.18
C VAL A 25 2.60 1.55 -8.71
N ALA A 26 3.00 1.89 -9.94
CA ALA A 26 4.23 1.39 -10.51
C ALA A 26 5.48 1.81 -9.71
N GLN A 27 5.57 3.10 -9.34
CA GLN A 27 6.69 3.62 -8.56
C GLN A 27 6.74 3.05 -7.15
N PHE A 28 5.58 2.88 -6.50
CA PHE A 28 5.51 2.30 -5.16
C PHE A 28 5.89 0.81 -5.17
N ALA A 29 5.40 0.04 -6.14
CA ALA A 29 5.76 -1.36 -6.30
C ALA A 29 7.27 -1.53 -6.54
N GLN A 30 7.85 -0.67 -7.38
CA GLN A 30 9.31 -0.62 -7.57
C GLN A 30 10.03 -0.33 -6.26
N ARG A 31 9.58 0.66 -5.48
CA ARG A 31 10.19 1.02 -4.20
C ARG A 31 10.12 -0.12 -3.17
N VAL A 32 9.02 -0.88 -3.15
CA VAL A 32 8.90 -2.10 -2.35
C VAL A 32 9.97 -3.11 -2.75
N ARG A 33 10.16 -3.37 -4.05
CA ARG A 33 11.18 -4.31 -4.54
C ARG A 33 12.61 -3.90 -4.19
N GLU A 34 12.89 -2.60 -4.24
CA GLU A 34 14.21 -2.07 -3.85
C GLU A 34 14.50 -2.27 -2.36
N LEU A 35 13.49 -2.09 -1.50
CA LEU A 35 13.65 -2.23 -0.05
C LEU A 35 13.52 -3.66 0.46
N TYR A 36 12.78 -4.50 -0.28
CA TYR A 36 12.41 -5.86 0.09
C TYR A 36 12.64 -6.81 -1.10
N PRO A 37 13.91 -7.11 -1.44
CA PRO A 37 14.23 -7.95 -2.59
C PRO A 37 13.71 -9.38 -2.47
N GLY A 38 13.55 -9.92 -1.25
CA GLY A 38 12.98 -11.24 -0.96
C GLY A 38 11.45 -11.29 -0.98
N CYS A 39 10.77 -10.17 -1.23
CA CYS A 39 9.32 -10.11 -1.33
C CYS A 39 8.81 -11.05 -2.46
N PRO A 40 7.86 -11.97 -2.18
CA PRO A 40 7.32 -12.87 -3.18
C PRO A 40 6.69 -12.12 -4.36
N PRO A 41 6.79 -12.64 -5.60
CA PRO A 41 6.19 -11.98 -6.75
C PRO A 41 4.69 -11.72 -6.63
N GLY A 42 4.30 -10.48 -6.96
CA GLY A 42 2.91 -10.00 -6.94
C GLY A 42 2.56 -9.21 -5.67
N ARG A 43 3.27 -9.42 -4.56
CA ARG A 43 2.97 -8.76 -3.28
C ARG A 43 3.27 -7.27 -3.35
N GLU A 44 4.34 -6.89 -4.03
CA GLU A 44 4.68 -5.50 -4.29
C GLU A 44 3.54 -4.74 -4.99
N GLN A 45 2.84 -5.41 -5.91
CA GLN A 45 1.73 -4.85 -6.66
C GLN A 45 0.49 -4.71 -5.77
N GLU A 46 0.16 -5.76 -5.00
CA GLU A 46 -0.94 -5.72 -4.04
C GLU A 46 -0.77 -4.63 -2.98
N ILE A 47 0.46 -4.47 -2.46
CA ILE A 47 0.84 -3.43 -1.50
C ILE A 47 0.66 -2.05 -2.14
N ALA A 48 1.22 -1.85 -3.33
CA ALA A 48 1.15 -0.58 -4.04
C ALA A 48 -0.29 -0.17 -4.38
N GLU A 49 -1.12 -1.11 -4.84
CA GLU A 49 -2.53 -0.87 -5.10
C GLU A 49 -3.30 -0.52 -3.84
N HIS A 50 -3.02 -1.20 -2.72
CA HIS A 50 -3.63 -0.85 -1.44
C HIS A 50 -3.24 0.56 -1.00
N ALA A 51 -1.95 0.89 -1.04
CA ALA A 51 -1.46 2.23 -0.74
C ALA A 51 -2.14 3.27 -1.63
N CYS A 52 -2.20 3.01 -2.95
CA CYS A 52 -2.85 3.89 -3.90
C CYS A 52 -4.33 4.11 -3.56
N ARG A 53 -5.09 3.06 -3.26
CA ARG A 53 -6.51 3.21 -2.85
C ARG A 53 -6.65 4.12 -1.62
N LYS A 54 -5.76 3.97 -0.64
CA LYS A 54 -5.76 4.78 0.59
C LYS A 54 -5.40 6.25 0.35
N TYR A 55 -4.52 6.54 -0.61
CA TYR A 55 -4.01 7.88 -0.86
C TYR A 55 -4.60 8.59 -2.10
N SER A 56 -5.26 7.88 -3.02
CA SER A 56 -5.75 8.36 -4.33
C SER A 56 -6.61 9.63 -4.29
N GLY A 57 -7.21 9.96 -3.15
CA GLY A 57 -7.99 11.19 -2.95
C GLY A 57 -7.19 12.43 -2.55
N ARG A 58 -5.91 12.26 -2.17
CA ARG A 58 -5.05 13.30 -1.57
C ARG A 58 -3.72 13.49 -2.29
N VAL A 59 -3.48 12.80 -3.40
CA VAL A 59 -2.17 12.81 -4.08
C VAL A 59 -1.98 14.10 -4.88
N GLY A 60 -1.51 15.16 -4.22
CA GLY A 60 -0.76 16.22 -4.89
C GLY A 60 0.71 15.81 -5.10
N ARG A 61 1.47 16.52 -5.94
CA ARG A 61 2.89 16.20 -6.22
C ARG A 61 3.74 15.97 -4.96
N SER A 62 3.59 16.83 -3.94
CA SER A 62 4.35 16.68 -2.68
C SER A 62 3.88 15.51 -1.82
N ALA A 63 2.62 15.08 -1.97
CA ALA A 63 2.09 13.92 -1.25
C ALA A 63 2.53 12.60 -1.91
N ALA A 64 2.65 12.55 -3.24
CA ALA A 64 3.23 11.41 -3.95
C ALA A 64 4.66 11.14 -3.53
N ALA A 65 5.50 12.19 -3.49
CA ALA A 65 6.91 12.06 -3.08
C ALA A 65 7.06 11.55 -1.65
N LYS A 66 6.25 12.05 -0.71
CA LYS A 66 6.22 11.54 0.68
C LYS A 66 5.71 10.11 0.75
N ALA A 67 4.72 9.75 -0.05
CA ALA A 67 4.20 8.40 -0.04
C ALA A 67 5.18 7.36 -0.63
N LEU A 68 6.29 7.79 -1.25
CA LEU A 68 7.40 6.93 -1.67
C LEU A 68 8.59 6.97 -0.71
N ASP A 69 8.48 7.69 0.42
CA ASP A 69 9.51 7.66 1.46
C ASP A 69 9.57 6.27 2.11
N GLU A 70 10.76 5.93 2.64
CA GLU A 70 11.01 4.60 3.18
C GLU A 70 10.07 4.23 4.33
N GLU A 71 9.65 5.20 5.15
CA GLU A 71 8.73 4.99 6.26
C GLU A 71 7.32 4.64 5.76
N ALA A 72 6.81 5.36 4.75
CA ALA A 72 5.52 5.09 4.13
C ALA A 72 5.51 3.71 3.47
N VAL A 73 6.60 3.33 2.79
CA VAL A 73 6.75 1.99 2.21
C VAL A 73 6.79 0.93 3.31
N TYR A 74 7.61 1.12 4.34
CA TYR A 74 7.69 0.22 5.49
C TYR A 74 6.32 -0.02 6.14
N LEU A 75 5.55 1.04 6.39
CA LEU A 75 4.22 0.94 7.01
C LEU A 75 3.22 0.19 6.13
N ALA A 76 3.28 0.36 4.80
CA ALA A 76 2.43 -0.35 3.87
C ALA A 76 2.79 -1.84 3.81
N VAL A 77 4.08 -2.17 3.75
CA VAL A 77 4.57 -3.55 3.75
C VAL A 77 4.24 -4.24 5.08
N GLN A 78 4.52 -3.61 6.22
CA GLN A 78 4.16 -4.13 7.55
C GLN A 78 2.66 -4.40 7.66
N ALA A 79 1.82 -3.48 7.17
CA ALA A 79 0.38 -3.69 7.16
C ALA A 79 -0.01 -4.91 6.31
N HIS A 80 0.55 -5.05 5.11
CA HIS A 80 0.29 -6.20 4.25
C HIS A 80 0.73 -7.51 4.92
N VAL A 81 1.96 -7.58 5.42
CA VAL A 81 2.50 -8.77 6.12
C VAL A 81 1.57 -9.17 7.27
N ARG A 82 1.18 -8.22 8.13
CA ARG A 82 0.26 -8.51 9.22
C ARG A 82 -1.05 -9.13 8.73
N HIS A 83 -1.68 -8.58 7.70
CA HIS A 83 -2.99 -9.04 7.26
C HIS A 83 -2.95 -10.32 6.39
N ASN A 84 -1.88 -10.53 5.63
CA ASN A 84 -1.83 -11.57 4.60
C ASN A 84 -0.84 -12.70 4.90
N GLU A 85 0.18 -12.44 5.70
CA GLU A 85 1.28 -13.38 5.97
C GLU A 85 1.23 -13.88 7.44
N THR A 86 0.18 -13.53 8.19
CA THR A 86 -0.07 -14.03 9.56
C THR A 86 -1.54 -14.37 9.77
N ASN A 87 -1.88 -14.98 10.89
CA ASN A 87 -3.25 -15.28 11.29
C ASN A 87 -4.01 -14.08 11.91
N TYR A 88 -3.50 -12.86 11.78
CA TYR A 88 -4.10 -11.66 12.40
C TYR A 88 -5.59 -11.50 12.12
N ASP A 89 -6.03 -11.68 10.87
CA ASP A 89 -7.44 -11.54 10.50
C ASP A 89 -8.30 -12.66 11.11
N GLU A 90 -7.74 -13.86 11.29
CA GLU A 90 -8.43 -14.96 11.99
C GLU A 90 -8.63 -14.64 13.47
N LEU A 91 -7.61 -14.09 14.14
CA LEU A 91 -7.71 -13.64 15.53
C LEU A 91 -8.81 -12.59 15.71
N LEU A 92 -8.92 -11.64 14.77
CA LEU A 92 -10.00 -10.65 14.79
C LEU A 92 -11.38 -11.29 14.57
N MET A 93 -11.50 -12.26 13.65
CA MET A 93 -12.74 -12.98 13.42
C MET A 93 -13.19 -13.79 14.64
N GLN A 94 -12.25 -14.26 15.46
CA GLN A 94 -12.53 -14.93 16.75
C GLN A 94 -12.93 -13.96 17.87
N GLY A 95 -13.01 -12.65 17.60
CA GLY A 95 -13.43 -11.63 18.56
C GLY A 95 -12.30 -11.13 19.46
N MET A 96 -11.04 -11.44 19.14
CA MET A 96 -9.89 -10.92 19.89
C MET A 96 -9.79 -9.40 19.74
N ASP A 97 -9.42 -8.72 20.82
CA ASP A 97 -9.13 -7.29 20.76
C ASP A 97 -7.96 -7.00 19.81
N ARG A 98 -8.01 -5.85 19.11
CA ARG A 98 -7.03 -5.48 18.08
C ARG A 98 -5.63 -5.30 18.65
N TRP A 99 -5.49 -4.82 19.88
CA TRP A 99 -4.18 -4.65 20.50
C TRP A 99 -3.57 -6.01 20.82
N LEU A 100 -4.35 -6.92 21.41
CA LEU A 100 -3.91 -8.29 21.68
C LEU A 100 -3.58 -9.06 20.40
N ALA A 101 -4.43 -8.98 19.37
CA ALA A 101 -4.18 -9.63 18.09
C ALA A 101 -2.90 -9.11 17.41
N ARG A 102 -2.58 -7.81 17.57
CA ARG A 102 -1.32 -7.25 17.07
C ARG A 102 -0.12 -7.76 17.85
N ASP A 103 -0.21 -7.80 19.17
CA ASP A 103 0.84 -8.30 20.04
C ASP A 103 1.20 -9.76 19.68
N MET A 104 0.19 -10.60 19.53
CA MET A 104 0.31 -12.02 19.16
C MET A 104 1.08 -12.28 17.86
N VAL A 105 0.93 -11.42 16.86
CA VAL A 105 1.57 -11.60 15.53
C VAL A 105 2.81 -10.72 15.35
N THR A 106 3.24 -9.98 16.38
CA THR A 106 4.30 -8.97 16.23
C THR A 106 5.63 -9.61 15.81
N ASP A 107 5.97 -10.77 16.37
CA ASP A 107 7.23 -11.45 16.05
C ASP A 107 7.15 -12.12 14.67
N ASP A 108 6.03 -12.78 14.31
CA ASP A 108 5.80 -13.30 12.95
C ASP A 108 5.94 -12.21 11.88
N VAL A 109 5.35 -11.03 12.13
CA VAL A 109 5.48 -9.87 11.22
C VAL A 109 6.93 -9.43 11.10
N ARG A 110 7.70 -9.40 12.19
CA ARG A 110 9.12 -9.02 12.17
C ARG A 110 9.96 -10.01 11.37
N ASP A 111 9.73 -11.30 11.54
CA ASP A 111 10.47 -12.36 10.86
C ASP A 111 10.24 -12.35 9.35
N VAL A 112 8.99 -12.18 8.91
CA VAL A 112 8.67 -12.02 7.48
C VAL A 112 9.29 -10.74 6.91
N LEU A 113 9.18 -9.61 7.62
CA LEU A 113 9.81 -8.36 7.18
C LEU A 113 11.34 -8.47 7.07
N TYR A 114 11.98 -9.19 7.99
CA TYR A 114 13.41 -9.44 7.96
C TYR A 114 13.78 -10.28 6.73
N THR A 115 13.10 -11.42 6.54
CA THR A 115 13.31 -12.34 5.40
C THR A 115 13.17 -11.60 4.07
N TRP A 116 12.10 -10.83 3.91
CA TRP A 116 11.87 -10.06 2.68
C TRP A 116 12.94 -8.98 2.46
N ARG A 117 13.48 -8.40 3.53
CA ARG A 117 14.51 -7.34 3.46
C ARG A 117 15.91 -7.90 3.19
N SER A 118 16.28 -9.05 3.77
CA SER A 118 17.58 -9.68 3.53
C SER A 118 17.66 -10.35 2.16
N GLY A 119 16.53 -10.78 1.61
CA GLY A 119 16.49 -11.51 0.34
C GLY A 119 16.95 -12.96 0.46
N GLU A 120 16.94 -13.49 1.70
CA GLU A 120 17.31 -14.86 2.06
C GLU A 120 16.10 -15.82 2.04
#